data_AF-A0A3N7EFA6-F1
#
_entry.id   AF-A0A3N7EFA6-F1
#
_cell.length_a   1.000
_cell.length_b   1.000
_cell.length_c   1.000
_cell.angle_alpha   90.00
_cell.angle_beta   90.00
_cell.angle_gamma   90.00
#
_symmetry.space_group_name_H-M   'P 1'
#
loop_
_entity.id
_entity.type
_entity.pdbx_description
1 polymer ?
#
loop_
_entity_poly.entity_id
_entity_poly.type
_entity_poly.pdbx_seq_one_letter_code
_entity_poly.pdbx_strand_id
1 'polypeptide(L)'
;MFERLSRSWALVKASAAVLKQDRQLLVFPLISALATVVLVAAFALPVFGLGWLDGLTHGQGNGAPAAAYGLGFLFYVSLYFIIFFFNAALIGAALIRFDGGSPTVGDGLRIANSKFGQILGYAVIAATVGMVLRMIQERVGFIGRLIVGLLGVGWTLATFLVVPVLVSRDVGPVDAVKESAGILKKTWGENVVGQSGIGVVFTVLHFVVVIAGVALVMAALSSGSGLAFALALLLTLAAVALTALVQTALTGIYAAALYRYAATGQIGQGFDGQALQQAFAPKR
;
A
#
# COMPACT_ATOMS: atom_id res chain seq x y z
N MET A 1 11.36 20.45 -12.85
CA MET A 1 10.14 19.65 -12.58
C MET A 1 9.97 18.52 -13.61
N PHE A 2 10.10 18.80 -14.91
CA PHE A 2 10.03 17.79 -15.99
C PHE A 2 10.98 16.59 -15.82
N GLU A 3 12.24 16.80 -15.44
CA GLU A 3 13.17 15.68 -15.19
C GLU A 3 12.80 14.76 -14.02
N ARG A 4 12.02 15.27 -13.06
CA ARG A 4 11.51 14.45 -11.96
C ARG A 4 10.35 13.59 -12.43
N LEU A 5 9.48 14.18 -13.24
CA LEU A 5 8.36 13.47 -13.88
C LEU A 5 8.85 12.43 -14.90
N SER A 6 9.89 12.71 -15.68
CA SER A 6 10.45 11.75 -16.64
C SER A 6 11.07 10.54 -15.95
N ARG A 7 11.82 10.74 -14.86
CA ARG A 7 12.36 9.65 -14.03
C ARG A 7 11.26 8.81 -13.39
N SER A 8 10.24 9.48 -12.84
CA SER A 8 9.06 8.82 -12.28
C SER A 8 8.34 7.95 -13.31
N TRP A 9 8.19 8.48 -14.52
CA TRP A 9 7.59 7.76 -15.65
C TRP A 9 8.44 6.56 -16.10
N ALA A 10 9.77 6.70 -16.11
CA ALA A 10 10.67 5.59 -16.39
C ALA A 10 10.54 4.47 -15.34
N LEU A 11 10.44 4.82 -14.06
CA LEU A 11 10.22 3.87 -12.96
C LEU A 11 8.88 3.15 -13.09
N VAL A 12 7.80 3.87 -13.43
CA VAL A 12 6.47 3.28 -13.71
C VAL A 12 6.56 2.31 -14.88
N LYS A 13 7.15 2.72 -16.01
CA LYS A 13 7.29 1.87 -17.19
C LYS A 13 8.05 0.59 -16.89
N ALA A 14 9.15 0.70 -16.16
CA ALA A 14 10.00 -0.44 -15.92
C ALA A 14 9.38 -1.40 -14.87
N SER A 15 8.69 -0.87 -13.85
CA SER A 15 7.84 -1.71 -12.98
C SER A 15 6.69 -2.36 -13.77
N ALA A 16 6.11 -1.65 -14.74
CA ALA A 16 5.05 -2.17 -15.60
C ALA A 16 5.55 -3.21 -16.60
N ALA A 17 6.81 -3.13 -17.03
CA ALA A 17 7.44 -4.16 -17.86
C ALA A 17 7.54 -5.48 -17.10
N VAL A 18 7.98 -5.44 -15.84
CA VAL A 18 8.02 -6.61 -14.95
C VAL A 18 6.60 -7.16 -14.72
N LEU A 19 5.63 -6.29 -14.42
CA LEU A 19 4.23 -6.69 -14.25
C LEU A 19 3.63 -7.31 -15.53
N LYS A 20 4.05 -6.83 -16.71
CA LYS A 20 3.60 -7.36 -18.01
C LYS A 20 4.19 -8.75 -18.28
N GLN A 21 5.43 -9.00 -17.85
CA GLN A 21 6.07 -10.32 -17.90
C GLN A 21 5.39 -11.30 -16.93
N ASP A 22 5.05 -10.84 -15.73
CA ASP A 22 4.42 -11.65 -14.68
C ASP A 22 3.05 -11.12 -14.27
N ARG A 23 2.06 -11.25 -15.16
CA ARG A 23 0.68 -10.77 -14.87
C ARG A 23 0.05 -11.42 -13.64
N GLN A 24 0.51 -12.61 -13.26
CA GLN A 24 0.12 -13.30 -12.05
C GLN A 24 0.42 -12.51 -10.76
N LEU A 25 1.35 -11.53 -10.78
CA LEU A 25 1.61 -10.68 -9.63
C LEU A 25 0.39 -9.82 -9.22
N LEU A 26 -0.55 -9.58 -10.14
CA LEU A 26 -1.83 -8.90 -9.84
C LEU A 26 -2.75 -9.71 -8.93
N VAL A 27 -2.53 -11.01 -8.80
CA VAL A 27 -3.33 -11.88 -7.93
C VAL A 27 -3.17 -11.47 -6.46
N PHE A 28 -1.96 -11.07 -6.03
CA PHE A 28 -1.72 -10.68 -4.65
C PHE A 28 -2.54 -9.45 -4.20
N PRO A 29 -2.49 -8.29 -4.87
CA PRO A 29 -3.32 -7.15 -4.49
C PRO A 29 -4.81 -7.44 -4.67
N LEU A 30 -5.21 -8.27 -5.65
CA LEU A 30 -6.62 -8.66 -5.82
C LEU A 30 -7.14 -9.48 -4.63
N ILE A 31 -6.42 -10.51 -4.21
CA ILE A 31 -6.79 -11.31 -3.03
C ILE A 31 -6.75 -10.43 -1.78
N SER A 32 -5.77 -9.53 -1.64
CA SER A 32 -5.72 -8.58 -0.53
C SER A 32 -6.96 -7.69 -0.48
N ALA A 33 -7.43 -7.17 -1.61
CA ALA A 33 -8.62 -6.35 -1.69
C ALA A 33 -9.88 -7.14 -1.30
N LEU A 34 -10.03 -8.36 -1.82
CA LEU A 34 -11.14 -9.25 -1.47
C LEU A 34 -11.12 -9.62 0.01
N ALA A 35 -9.97 -10.01 0.55
CA ALA A 35 -9.79 -10.32 1.97
C ALA A 35 -10.12 -9.11 2.86
N THR A 36 -9.76 -7.89 2.41
CA THR A 36 -10.12 -6.65 3.09
C THR A 36 -11.63 -6.42 3.10
N VAL A 37 -12.32 -6.64 1.97
CA VAL A 37 -13.79 -6.53 1.90
C VAL A 37 -14.45 -7.54 2.83
N VAL A 38 -13.99 -8.79 2.85
CA VAL A 38 -14.48 -9.83 3.78
C VAL A 38 -14.24 -9.42 5.23
N LEU A 39 -13.07 -8.89 5.56
CA LEU A 39 -12.77 -8.38 6.90
C LEU A 39 -13.72 -7.24 7.29
N VAL A 40 -13.92 -6.27 6.41
CA VAL A 40 -14.85 -5.16 6.64
C VAL A 40 -16.26 -5.68 6.87
N ALA A 41 -16.74 -6.61 6.05
CA ALA A 41 -18.05 -7.23 6.24
C ALA A 41 -18.15 -7.98 7.58
N ALA A 42 -17.12 -8.75 7.95
CA ALA A 42 -17.08 -9.52 9.19
C ALA A 42 -17.12 -8.63 10.45
N PHE A 43 -16.54 -7.43 10.40
CA PHE A 43 -16.57 -6.48 11.51
C PHE A 43 -17.78 -5.53 11.46
N ALA A 44 -18.29 -5.19 10.27
CA ALA A 44 -19.43 -4.30 10.09
C ALA A 44 -20.76 -4.99 10.44
N LEU A 45 -20.94 -6.27 10.08
CA LEU A 45 -22.19 -7.01 10.31
C LEU A 45 -22.57 -7.09 11.80
N PRO A 46 -21.67 -7.42 12.74
CA PRO A 46 -22.01 -7.41 14.17
C PRO A 46 -22.34 -6.00 14.66
N VAL A 47 -21.56 -5.00 14.23
CA VAL A 47 -21.68 -3.62 14.68
C VAL A 47 -23.00 -2.98 14.24
N PHE A 48 -23.38 -3.14 12.97
CA PHE A 48 -24.54 -2.47 12.38
C PHE A 48 -25.77 -3.39 12.23
N GLY A 49 -25.57 -4.70 12.06
CA GLY A 49 -26.64 -5.65 11.79
C GLY A 49 -27.20 -6.36 13.02
N LEU A 50 -26.42 -6.48 14.10
CA LEU A 50 -26.81 -7.20 15.31
C LEU A 50 -26.98 -6.30 16.55
N GLY A 51 -26.84 -4.98 16.40
CA GLY A 51 -26.93 -4.04 17.54
C GLY A 51 -25.88 -4.32 18.62
N TRP A 52 -24.73 -4.90 18.25
CA TRP A 52 -23.73 -5.34 19.24
C TRP A 52 -23.14 -4.15 20.01
N LEU A 53 -23.11 -2.96 19.39
CA LEU A 53 -22.79 -1.73 20.08
C LEU A 53 -23.85 -1.33 21.11
N ASP A 54 -25.13 -1.69 20.94
CA ASP A 54 -26.18 -1.41 21.93
C ASP A 54 -25.91 -2.20 23.21
N GLY A 55 -25.58 -3.49 23.10
CA GLY A 55 -25.17 -4.32 24.24
C GLY A 55 -23.87 -3.85 24.93
N LEU A 56 -22.98 -3.19 24.21
CA LEU A 56 -21.72 -2.64 24.74
C LEU A 56 -21.89 -1.23 25.35
N THR A 57 -22.81 -0.42 24.83
CA THR A 57 -23.09 0.96 25.28
C THR A 57 -24.10 1.04 26.42
N HIS A 58 -24.90 0.00 26.63
CA HIS A 58 -25.83 -0.10 27.76
C HIS A 58 -25.14 -0.54 29.08
N GLY A 59 -23.83 -0.78 29.05
CA GLY A 59 -22.99 -0.86 30.24
C GLY A 59 -22.82 0.52 30.85
N GLN A 60 -23.34 0.70 32.07
CA GLN A 60 -23.37 1.90 32.91
C GLN A 60 -22.01 2.66 32.98
N GLY A 61 -21.68 3.49 32.00
CA GLY A 61 -20.44 4.28 31.97
C GLY A 61 -20.39 5.27 30.81
N ASN A 62 -20.08 6.55 31.10
CA ASN A 62 -20.11 7.69 30.18
C ASN A 62 -18.98 7.71 29.10
N GLY A 63 -18.64 6.57 28.50
CA GLY A 63 -17.63 6.50 27.45
C GLY A 63 -17.79 5.28 26.55
N ALA A 64 -17.18 5.32 25.36
CA ALA A 64 -17.08 4.11 24.54
C ALA A 64 -16.39 3.01 25.37
N PRO A 65 -16.99 1.83 25.53
CA PRO A 65 -16.48 0.78 26.40
C PRO A 65 -15.08 0.35 25.94
N ALA A 66 -14.20 -0.05 26.86
CA ALA A 66 -12.86 -0.54 26.53
C ALA A 66 -12.88 -1.64 25.43
N ALA A 67 -13.96 -2.42 25.38
CA ALA A 67 -14.23 -3.40 24.34
C ALA A 67 -14.36 -2.79 22.92
N ALA A 68 -14.95 -1.61 22.77
CA ALA A 68 -15.08 -0.93 21.47
C ALA A 68 -13.71 -0.44 20.95
N TYR A 69 -12.86 0.10 21.84
CA TYR A 69 -11.48 0.45 21.49
C TYR A 69 -10.64 -0.79 21.15
N GLY A 70 -10.80 -1.88 21.92
CA GLY A 70 -10.17 -3.16 21.64
C GLY A 70 -10.57 -3.75 20.28
N LEU A 71 -11.87 -3.69 19.96
CA LEU A 71 -12.41 -4.16 18.67
C LEU A 71 -11.89 -3.30 17.50
N GLY A 72 -11.88 -1.97 17.67
CA GLY A 72 -11.32 -1.06 16.68
C GLY A 72 -9.83 -1.31 16.45
N PHE A 73 -9.06 -1.52 17.52
CA PHE A 73 -7.65 -1.88 17.40
C PHE A 73 -7.45 -3.20 16.68
N LEU A 74 -8.22 -4.24 17.03
CA LEU A 74 -8.16 -5.55 16.37
C LEU A 74 -8.50 -5.44 14.88
N PHE A 75 -9.50 -4.64 14.53
CA PHE A 75 -9.84 -4.35 13.14
C PHE A 75 -8.66 -3.72 12.40
N TYR A 76 -8.02 -2.69 12.99
CA TYR A 76 -6.85 -2.03 12.40
C TYR A 76 -5.66 -2.97 12.23
N VAL A 77 -5.35 -3.79 13.24
CA VAL A 77 -4.26 -4.78 13.17
C VAL A 77 -4.56 -5.81 12.09
N SER A 78 -5.78 -6.33 12.03
CA SER A 78 -6.20 -7.32 11.02
C SER A 78 -6.10 -6.73 9.61
N LEU A 79 -6.54 -5.48 9.43
CA LEU A 79 -6.45 -4.77 8.16
C LEU A 79 -5.01 -4.59 7.70
N TYR A 80 -4.14 -4.07 8.58
CA TYR A 80 -2.72 -3.91 8.27
C TYR A 80 -2.03 -5.25 8.01
N PHE A 81 -2.39 -6.28 8.77
CA PHE A 81 -1.84 -7.62 8.59
C PHE A 81 -2.16 -8.16 7.20
N ILE A 82 -3.43 -8.11 6.76
CA ILE A 82 -3.83 -8.54 5.41
C ILE A 82 -3.03 -7.79 4.35
N ILE A 83 -2.99 -6.46 4.43
CA ILE A 83 -2.29 -5.62 3.45
C ILE A 83 -0.80 -5.96 3.40
N PHE A 84 -0.13 -6.02 4.54
CA PHE A 84 1.30 -6.32 4.60
C PHE A 84 1.62 -7.75 4.21
N PHE A 85 0.76 -8.72 4.51
CA PHE A 85 0.95 -10.11 4.14
C PHE A 85 0.95 -10.29 2.61
N PHE A 86 -0.05 -9.76 1.91
CA PHE A 86 -0.10 -9.87 0.45
C PHE A 86 0.94 -8.97 -0.24
N ASN A 87 1.30 -7.84 0.37
CA ASN A 87 2.41 -7.02 -0.11
C ASN A 87 3.75 -7.75 0.03
N ALA A 88 3.97 -8.45 1.14
CA ALA A 88 5.14 -9.31 1.32
C ALA A 88 5.20 -10.43 0.27
N ALA A 89 4.06 -11.04 -0.05
CA ALA A 89 3.98 -12.06 -1.10
C ALA A 89 4.33 -11.50 -2.48
N LEU A 90 3.78 -10.33 -2.83
CA LEU A 90 4.09 -9.61 -4.07
C LEU A 90 5.58 -9.24 -4.16
N ILE A 91 6.13 -8.65 -3.10
CA ILE A 91 7.53 -8.23 -3.04
C ILE A 91 8.47 -9.44 -3.12
N GLY A 92 8.15 -10.53 -2.40
CA GLY A 92 8.92 -11.77 -2.47
C GLY A 92 8.94 -12.36 -3.88
N ALA A 93 7.80 -12.41 -4.55
CA ALA A 93 7.72 -12.84 -5.94
C ALA A 93 8.50 -11.92 -6.90
N ALA A 94 8.44 -10.60 -6.68
CA ALA A 94 9.23 -9.64 -7.48
C ALA A 94 10.75 -9.84 -7.28
N LEU A 95 11.20 -10.11 -6.06
CA LEU A 95 12.61 -10.40 -5.77
C LEU A 95 13.10 -11.68 -6.48
N ILE A 96 12.30 -12.75 -6.49
CA ILE A 96 12.61 -13.98 -7.26
C ILE A 96 12.85 -13.64 -8.74
N ARG A 97 12.00 -12.81 -9.34
CA ARG A 97 12.16 -12.39 -10.74
C ARG A 97 13.46 -11.60 -10.94
N PHE A 98 13.79 -10.68 -10.04
CA PHE A 98 15.02 -9.89 -10.14
C PHE A 98 16.30 -10.71 -10.02
N ASP A 99 16.23 -11.86 -9.38
CA ASP A 99 17.31 -12.83 -9.29
C ASP A 99 17.34 -13.80 -10.49
N GLY A 100 16.54 -13.55 -11.52
CA GLY A 100 16.48 -14.32 -12.77
C GLY A 100 15.56 -15.54 -12.72
N GLY A 101 14.86 -15.75 -11.60
CA GLY A 101 13.88 -16.82 -11.44
C GLY A 101 12.56 -16.53 -12.14
N SER A 102 11.68 -17.54 -12.18
CA SER A 102 10.29 -17.42 -12.63
C SER A 102 9.37 -17.51 -11.42
N PRO A 103 8.82 -16.38 -10.93
CA PRO A 103 7.99 -16.41 -9.75
C PRO A 103 6.69 -17.16 -10.01
N THR A 104 6.08 -17.70 -8.96
CA THR A 104 4.70 -18.19 -8.98
C THR A 104 3.91 -17.55 -7.84
N VAL A 105 2.58 -17.60 -7.92
CA VAL A 105 1.72 -17.17 -6.79
C VAL A 105 2.05 -17.96 -5.52
N GLY A 106 2.32 -19.26 -5.66
CA GLY A 106 2.69 -20.14 -4.55
C GLY A 106 4.01 -19.74 -3.88
N ASP A 107 5.01 -19.32 -4.65
CA ASP A 107 6.28 -18.85 -4.10
C ASP A 107 6.13 -17.58 -3.26
N GLY A 108 5.36 -16.61 -3.77
CA GLY A 108 5.07 -15.39 -3.01
C GLY A 108 4.33 -15.69 -1.70
N LEU A 109 3.30 -16.53 -1.74
CA LEU A 109 2.57 -16.93 -0.54
C LEU A 109 3.43 -17.72 0.45
N ARG A 110 4.31 -18.60 -0.04
CA ARG A 110 5.25 -19.35 0.79
C ARG A 110 6.23 -18.42 1.52
N ILE A 111 6.74 -17.40 0.82
CA ILE A 111 7.61 -16.37 1.42
C ILE A 111 6.85 -15.55 2.47
N ALA A 112 5.63 -15.09 2.17
CA ALA A 112 4.83 -14.35 3.14
C ALA A 112 4.51 -15.21 4.38
N ASN A 113 4.21 -16.49 4.19
CA ASN A 113 3.91 -17.42 5.28
C ASN A 113 5.12 -17.72 6.16
N SER A 114 6.33 -17.80 5.60
CA SER A 114 7.55 -17.96 6.41
C SER A 114 7.86 -16.73 7.28
N LYS A 115 7.25 -15.58 6.97
CA LYS A 115 7.38 -14.31 7.70
C LYS A 115 6.12 -13.91 8.47
N PHE A 116 5.18 -14.83 8.68
CA PHE A 116 3.86 -14.54 9.27
C PHE A 116 3.97 -13.76 10.59
N GLY A 117 4.79 -14.25 11.53
CA GLY A 117 4.93 -13.64 12.85
C GLY A 117 5.55 -12.24 12.80
N GLN A 118 6.55 -12.05 11.93
CA GLN A 118 7.20 -10.75 11.74
C GLN A 118 6.25 -9.73 11.08
N ILE A 119 5.46 -10.16 10.10
CA ILE A 119 4.44 -9.33 9.44
C ILE A 119 3.35 -8.94 10.44
N LEU A 120 2.88 -9.88 11.26
CA LEU A 120 1.91 -9.60 12.32
C LEU A 120 2.44 -8.61 13.35
N GLY A 121 3.68 -8.81 13.82
CA GLY A 121 4.33 -7.88 14.73
C GLY A 121 4.47 -6.47 14.13
N TYR A 122 4.80 -6.38 12.83
CA TYR A 122 4.85 -5.10 12.14
C TYR A 122 3.46 -4.46 11.98
N ALA A 123 2.42 -5.24 11.70
CA ALA A 123 1.04 -4.76 11.64
C ALA A 123 0.59 -4.14 12.98
N VAL A 124 0.98 -4.73 14.11
CA VAL A 124 0.73 -4.16 15.45
C VAL A 124 1.44 -2.81 15.64
N ILE A 125 2.70 -2.71 15.22
CA ILE A 125 3.46 -1.45 15.28
C ILE A 125 2.77 -0.38 14.43
N ALA A 126 2.45 -0.70 13.17
CA ALA A 126 1.80 0.23 12.24
C ALA A 126 0.42 0.68 12.74
N ALA A 127 -0.39 -0.25 13.27
CA ALA A 127 -1.67 0.05 13.87
C ALA A 127 -1.52 1.02 15.05
N THR A 128 -0.57 0.76 15.93
CA THR A 128 -0.30 1.60 17.11
C THR A 128 0.12 3.00 16.70
N VAL A 129 1.08 3.13 15.78
CA VAL A 129 1.54 4.44 15.30
C VAL A 129 0.42 5.21 14.59
N GLY A 130 -0.35 4.53 13.74
CA GLY A 130 -1.49 5.14 13.06
C GLY A 130 -2.55 5.69 14.04
N MET A 131 -2.90 4.91 15.07
CA MET A 131 -3.84 5.35 16.11
C MET A 131 -3.28 6.51 16.95
N VAL A 132 -2.01 6.45 17.33
CA VAL A 132 -1.36 7.52 18.12
C VAL A 132 -1.33 8.83 17.32
N LEU A 133 -0.91 8.79 16.06
CA LEU A 133 -0.91 9.97 15.19
C LEU A 133 -2.32 10.56 15.07
N ARG A 134 -3.34 9.71 14.87
CA ARG A 134 -4.74 10.15 14.79
C ARG A 134 -5.22 10.79 16.10
N MET A 135 -4.93 10.16 17.24
CA MET A 135 -5.31 10.69 18.57
C MET A 135 -4.68 12.06 18.85
N ILE A 136 -3.43 12.26 18.41
CA ILE A 136 -2.77 13.56 18.53
C ILE A 136 -3.43 14.58 17.58
N GLN A 137 -3.70 14.21 16.33
CA GLN A 137 -4.35 15.09 15.34
C GLN A 137 -5.71 15.61 15.80
N GLU A 138 -6.49 14.80 16.50
CA GLU A 138 -7.81 15.17 17.03
C GLU A 138 -7.73 16.17 18.22
N ARG A 139 -6.57 16.26 18.88
CA ARG A 139 -6.38 17.08 20.10
C ARG A 139 -5.60 18.38 19.86
N VAL A 140 -5.11 18.60 18.65
CA VAL A 140 -4.26 19.75 18.33
C VAL A 140 -4.96 20.75 17.39
N GLY A 141 -4.63 22.03 17.55
CA GLY A 141 -5.08 23.08 16.63
C GLY A 141 -4.51 22.91 15.21
N PHE A 142 -4.87 23.82 14.30
CA PHE A 142 -4.46 23.76 12.88
C PHE A 142 -2.94 23.56 12.69
N ILE A 143 -2.12 24.33 13.40
CA ILE A 143 -0.65 24.25 13.33
C ILE A 143 -0.16 22.87 13.79
N GLY A 144 -0.72 22.33 14.88
CA GLY A 144 -0.36 21.01 15.35
C GLY A 144 -0.76 19.91 14.36
N ARG A 145 -1.91 20.03 13.68
CA ARG A 145 -2.30 19.07 12.63
C ARG A 145 -1.31 19.05 11.48
N LEU A 146 -0.76 20.21 11.10
CA LEU A 146 0.28 20.30 10.07
C LEU A 146 1.56 19.56 10.50
N ILE A 147 2.01 19.78 11.75
CA ILE A 147 3.21 19.11 12.30
C ILE A 147 3.01 17.59 12.37
N VAL A 148 1.86 17.12 12.86
CA VAL A 148 1.58 15.68 12.93
C VAL A 148 1.45 15.08 11.53
N GLY A 149 0.92 15.84 10.56
CA GLY A 149 0.95 15.46 9.15
C GLY A 149 2.37 15.21 8.63
N LEU A 150 3.31 16.10 8.96
CA LEU A 150 4.73 15.93 8.60
C LEU A 150 5.37 14.72 9.29
N LEU A 151 5.03 14.45 10.56
CA LEU A 151 5.46 13.22 11.24
C LEU A 151 4.92 11.97 10.53
N GLY A 152 3.68 12.01 10.04
CA GLY A 152 3.10 10.94 9.22
C GLY A 152 3.84 10.72 7.89
N VAL A 153 4.28 11.79 7.24
CA VAL A 153 5.14 11.70 6.04
C VAL A 153 6.48 11.06 6.39
N GLY A 154 7.13 11.52 7.47
CA GLY A 154 8.38 10.95 7.95
C GLY A 154 8.26 9.46 8.27
N TRP A 155 7.17 9.06 8.94
CA TRP A 155 6.84 7.66 9.20
C TRP A 155 6.70 6.86 7.91
N THR A 156 5.87 7.32 6.98
CA THR A 156 5.61 6.64 5.69
C THR A 156 6.89 6.39 4.92
N LEU A 157 7.78 7.38 4.88
CA LEU A 157 9.09 7.27 4.26
C LEU A 157 9.99 6.28 5.00
N ALA A 158 10.10 6.42 6.32
CA ALA A 158 10.92 5.55 7.16
C ALA A 158 10.50 4.07 7.07
N THR A 159 9.21 3.81 6.88
CA THR A 159 8.67 2.45 6.81
C THR A 159 8.56 1.87 5.40
N PHE A 160 8.94 2.61 4.36
CA PHE A 160 8.69 2.20 2.98
C PHE A 160 9.34 0.86 2.62
N LEU A 161 10.54 0.61 3.14
CA LEU A 161 11.32 -0.59 2.87
C LEU A 161 11.19 -1.67 3.95
N VAL A 162 10.26 -1.52 4.90
CA VAL A 162 10.08 -2.51 5.97
C VAL A 162 9.65 -3.85 5.42
N VAL A 163 8.66 -3.88 4.53
CA VAL A 163 8.17 -5.15 3.95
C VAL A 163 9.27 -5.83 3.11
N PRO A 164 10.01 -5.15 2.22
CA PRO A 164 11.20 -5.72 1.59
C PRO A 164 12.24 -6.27 2.57
N VAL A 165 12.57 -5.53 3.64
CA VAL A 165 13.52 -5.98 4.66
C VAL A 165 13.03 -7.26 5.34
N LEU A 166 11.75 -7.30 5.76
CA LEU A 166 11.14 -8.47 6.40
C LEU A 166 11.13 -9.71 5.50
N VAL A 167 10.89 -9.50 4.20
CA VAL A 167 10.88 -10.57 3.22
C VAL A 167 12.28 -11.12 2.98
N SER A 168 13.28 -10.24 2.86
CA SER A 168 14.64 -10.63 2.49
C SER A 168 15.54 -11.03 3.66
N ARG A 169 15.23 -10.62 4.90
CA ARG A 169 16.05 -10.88 6.08
C ARG A 169 15.23 -11.53 7.19
N ASP A 170 15.88 -12.33 8.02
CA ASP A 170 15.28 -12.90 9.24
C ASP A 170 15.48 -11.95 10.42
N VAL A 171 14.80 -10.81 10.37
CA VAL A 171 14.84 -9.78 11.42
C VAL A 171 13.46 -9.56 12.04
N GLY A 172 13.44 -9.14 13.30
CA GLY A 172 12.21 -8.75 13.97
C GLY A 172 11.60 -7.47 13.40
N PRO A 173 10.31 -7.21 13.65
CA PRO A 173 9.59 -6.06 13.08
C PRO A 173 10.18 -4.70 13.48
N VAL A 174 10.70 -4.57 14.70
CA VAL A 174 11.36 -3.34 15.17
C VAL A 174 12.67 -3.09 14.41
N ASP A 175 13.47 -4.14 14.23
CA ASP A 175 14.75 -4.02 13.53
C ASP A 175 14.55 -3.79 12.04
N ALA A 176 13.48 -4.35 11.45
CA ALA A 176 13.08 -4.04 10.08
C ALA A 176 12.75 -2.56 9.88
N VAL A 177 12.04 -1.93 10.84
CA VAL A 177 11.77 -0.48 10.83
C VAL A 177 13.07 0.32 10.92
N LYS A 178 13.99 -0.06 11.81
CA LYS A 178 15.29 0.61 11.95
C LYS A 178 16.14 0.49 10.68
N GLU A 179 16.19 -0.71 10.09
CA GLU A 179 16.96 -0.96 8.87
C GLU A 179 16.35 -0.21 7.68
N SER A 180 15.03 -0.23 7.51
CA SER A 180 14.32 0.55 6.49
C SER A 180 14.64 2.04 6.62
N ALA A 181 14.56 2.60 7.82
CA ALA A 181 14.91 4.00 8.08
C ALA A 181 16.41 4.27 7.81
N GLY A 182 17.30 3.33 8.12
CA GLY A 182 18.73 3.41 7.85
C GLY A 182 19.07 3.41 6.36
N ILE A 183 18.42 2.55 5.57
CA ILE A 183 18.56 2.52 4.10
C ILE A 183 18.05 3.84 3.52
N LEU A 184 16.90 4.32 3.99
CA LEU A 184 16.33 5.57 3.51
C LEU A 184 17.21 6.77 3.85
N LYS A 185 17.78 6.82 5.07
CA LYS A 185 18.70 7.90 5.49
C LYS A 185 19.94 7.98 4.60
N LYS A 186 20.48 6.83 4.18
CA LYS A 186 21.64 6.76 3.25
C LYS A 186 21.28 7.21 1.84
N THR A 187 20.04 6.97 1.41
CA THR A 187 19.56 7.27 0.05
C THR A 187 18.75 8.58 -0.05
N TRP A 188 18.57 9.30 1.07
CA TRP A 188 17.61 10.39 1.24
C TRP A 188 17.88 11.60 0.32
N GLY A 189 19.16 11.86 0.01
CA GLY A 189 19.58 12.97 -0.84
C GLY A 189 19.42 12.73 -2.35
N GLU A 190 19.51 11.47 -2.80
CA GLU A 190 19.55 11.12 -4.23
C GLU A 190 18.23 10.51 -4.74
N ASN A 191 17.48 9.78 -3.90
CA ASN A 191 16.44 8.84 -4.38
C ASN A 191 15.01 9.09 -3.89
N VAL A 192 14.77 10.01 -2.94
CA VAL A 192 13.43 10.29 -2.37
C VAL A 192 12.45 10.86 -3.40
N VAL A 193 12.95 11.32 -4.54
CA VAL A 193 12.13 11.86 -5.64
C VAL A 193 11.36 10.75 -6.38
N GLY A 194 11.82 9.48 -6.35
CA GLY A 194 11.20 8.38 -7.10
C GLY A 194 9.83 7.96 -6.58
N GLN A 195 9.62 7.99 -5.27
CA GLN A 195 8.39 7.53 -4.64
C GLN A 195 7.22 8.52 -4.78
N SER A 196 7.52 9.82 -4.73
CA SER A 196 6.55 10.87 -5.10
C SER A 196 6.09 10.73 -6.55
N GLY A 197 6.93 10.15 -7.40
CA GLY A 197 6.68 9.97 -8.82
C GLY A 197 5.51 9.07 -9.17
N ILE A 198 5.55 7.82 -8.68
CA ILE A 198 4.48 6.84 -8.93
C ILE A 198 3.17 7.35 -8.35
N GLY A 199 3.21 7.89 -7.12
CA GLY A 199 2.03 8.47 -6.47
C GLY A 199 1.40 9.59 -7.30
N VAL A 200 2.19 10.55 -7.78
CA VAL A 200 1.68 11.67 -8.60
C VAL A 200 1.07 11.18 -9.91
N VAL A 201 1.72 10.26 -10.63
CA VAL A 201 1.21 9.70 -11.89
C VAL A 201 -0.14 9.02 -11.66
N PHE A 202 -0.24 8.19 -10.63
CA PHE A 202 -1.49 7.51 -10.32
C PHE A 202 -2.55 8.45 -9.76
N THR A 203 -2.20 9.50 -9.01
CA THR A 203 -3.18 10.51 -8.57
C THR A 203 -3.84 11.19 -9.76
N VAL A 204 -3.05 11.61 -10.76
CA VAL A 204 -3.59 12.20 -11.99
C VAL A 204 -4.45 11.17 -12.75
N LEU A 205 -3.99 9.93 -12.86
CA LEU A 205 -4.77 8.86 -13.52
C LEU A 205 -6.10 8.61 -12.81
N HIS A 206 -6.11 8.48 -11.48
CA HIS A 206 -7.33 8.30 -10.70
C HIS A 206 -8.26 9.49 -10.87
N PHE A 207 -7.74 10.71 -10.88
CA PHE A 207 -8.54 11.91 -11.11
C PHE A 207 -9.23 11.88 -12.47
N VAL A 208 -8.50 11.53 -13.54
CA VAL A 208 -9.08 11.39 -14.89
C VAL A 208 -10.14 10.28 -14.94
N VAL A 209 -9.85 9.11 -14.35
CA VAL A 209 -10.79 7.97 -14.31
C VAL A 209 -12.07 8.33 -13.54
N VAL A 210 -11.94 9.01 -12.40
CA VAL A 210 -13.08 9.46 -11.60
C VAL A 210 -13.91 10.50 -12.34
N ILE A 211 -13.28 11.50 -12.97
CA ILE A 211 -14.02 12.51 -13.76
C ILE A 211 -14.76 11.86 -14.93
N ALA A 212 -14.09 11.00 -15.69
CA ALA A 212 -14.71 10.29 -16.80
C ALA A 212 -15.86 9.39 -16.32
N GLY A 213 -15.67 8.70 -15.19
CA GLY A 213 -16.69 7.87 -14.57
C GLY A 213 -17.89 8.67 -14.08
N VAL A 214 -17.67 9.81 -13.42
CA VAL A 214 -18.74 10.72 -13.00
C VAL A 214 -19.50 11.24 -14.22
N ALA A 215 -18.81 11.66 -15.28
CA ALA A 215 -19.47 12.09 -16.52
C ALA A 215 -20.31 10.97 -17.14
N LEU A 216 -19.80 9.74 -17.17
CA LEU A 216 -20.52 8.56 -17.66
C LEU A 216 -21.76 8.25 -16.82
N VAL A 217 -21.64 8.29 -15.50
CA VAL A 217 -22.77 8.07 -14.56
C VAL A 217 -23.83 9.16 -14.72
N MET A 218 -23.42 10.42 -14.86
CA MET A 218 -24.35 11.55 -15.07
C MET A 218 -25.08 11.44 -16.41
N ALA A 219 -24.40 11.05 -17.48
CA ALA A 219 -25.02 10.80 -18.78
C ALA A 219 -26.00 9.60 -18.74
N ALA A 220 -25.66 8.57 -17.97
CA ALA A 220 -26.55 7.44 -17.76
C ALA A 220 -27.79 7.83 -16.92
N LEU A 221 -27.62 8.68 -15.91
CA LEU A 221 -28.73 9.22 -15.12
C LEU A 221 -29.69 10.06 -15.99
N SER A 222 -29.17 10.89 -16.90
CA SER A 222 -30.01 11.71 -17.79
C SER A 222 -30.79 10.88 -18.82
N SER A 223 -30.41 9.62 -19.05
CA SER A 223 -31.18 8.70 -19.92
C SER A 223 -32.47 8.17 -19.27
N GLY A 224 -32.62 8.29 -17.94
CA GLY A 224 -33.74 7.72 -17.19
C GLY A 224 -33.72 6.19 -17.05
N SER A 225 -32.73 5.50 -17.63
CA SER A 225 -32.59 4.05 -17.55
C SER A 225 -31.82 3.62 -16.30
N GLY A 226 -32.50 2.93 -15.38
CA GLY A 226 -31.86 2.34 -14.20
C GLY A 226 -30.76 1.33 -14.55
N LEU A 227 -30.92 0.59 -15.66
CA LEU A 227 -29.89 -0.33 -16.16
C LEU A 227 -28.65 0.43 -16.65
N ALA A 228 -28.83 1.52 -17.42
CA ALA A 228 -27.72 2.33 -17.88
C ALA A 228 -26.93 2.92 -16.70
N PHE A 229 -27.65 3.42 -15.68
CA PHE A 229 -27.04 3.90 -14.45
C PHE A 229 -26.23 2.82 -13.74
N ALA A 230 -26.82 1.64 -13.52
CA ALA A 230 -26.15 0.53 -12.83
C ALA A 230 -24.87 0.09 -13.57
N LEU A 231 -24.92 -0.01 -14.90
CA LEU A 231 -23.76 -0.36 -15.71
C LEU A 231 -22.68 0.73 -15.67
N ALA A 232 -23.04 2.00 -15.81
CA ALA A 232 -22.11 3.12 -15.74
C ALA A 232 -21.39 3.19 -14.39
N LEU A 233 -22.14 2.97 -13.30
CA LEU A 233 -21.59 2.94 -11.94
C LEU A 233 -20.64 1.75 -11.78
N LEU A 234 -21.05 0.55 -12.18
CA LEU A 234 -20.23 -0.66 -12.09
C LEU A 234 -18.93 -0.54 -12.89
N LEU A 235 -19.00 -0.01 -14.12
CA LEU A 235 -17.82 0.25 -14.95
C LEU A 235 -16.87 1.26 -14.29
N THR A 236 -17.41 2.33 -13.71
CA THR A 236 -16.61 3.33 -13.00
C THR A 236 -15.89 2.72 -11.80
N LEU A 237 -16.61 1.96 -10.97
CA LEU A 237 -16.03 1.28 -9.81
C LEU A 237 -14.98 0.24 -10.22
N ALA A 238 -15.25 -0.54 -11.27
CA ALA A 238 -14.30 -1.51 -11.81
C ALA A 238 -13.03 -0.84 -12.34
N ALA A 239 -13.16 0.29 -13.04
CA ALA A 239 -12.02 1.06 -13.54
C ALA A 239 -11.15 1.59 -12.39
N VAL A 240 -11.77 2.19 -11.36
CA VAL A 240 -11.06 2.69 -10.16
C VAL A 240 -10.37 1.54 -9.42
N ALA A 241 -11.06 0.42 -9.23
CA ALA A 241 -10.49 -0.75 -8.57
C ALA A 241 -9.29 -1.30 -9.35
N LEU A 242 -9.40 -1.42 -10.68
CA LEU A 242 -8.32 -1.89 -11.53
C LEU A 242 -7.10 -0.97 -11.48
N THR A 243 -7.28 0.36 -11.54
CA THR A 243 -6.15 1.29 -11.44
C THR A 243 -5.48 1.23 -10.07
N ALA A 244 -6.24 1.06 -8.99
CA ALA A 244 -5.71 0.91 -7.64
C ALA A 244 -4.92 -0.41 -7.47
N LEU A 245 -5.40 -1.50 -8.06
CA LEU A 245 -4.70 -2.80 -8.06
C LEU A 245 -3.36 -2.71 -8.79
N VAL A 246 -3.36 -2.10 -9.98
CA VAL A 246 -2.14 -1.89 -10.77
C VAL A 246 -1.17 -0.98 -10.01
N GLN A 247 -1.65 0.12 -9.41
CA GLN A 247 -0.82 1.00 -8.60
C GLN A 247 -0.13 0.23 -7.47
N THR A 248 -0.89 -0.57 -6.72
CA THR A 248 -0.37 -1.36 -5.60
C THR A 248 0.71 -2.35 -6.07
N ALA A 249 0.47 -3.04 -7.18
CA ALA A 249 1.44 -3.97 -7.77
C ALA A 249 2.75 -3.26 -8.15
N LEU A 250 2.64 -2.12 -8.85
CA LEU A 250 3.80 -1.35 -9.28
C LEU A 250 4.58 -0.77 -8.10
N THR A 251 3.89 -0.29 -7.06
CA THR A 251 4.54 0.19 -5.84
C THR A 251 5.30 -0.93 -5.13
N GLY A 252 4.75 -2.15 -5.04
CA GLY A 252 5.45 -3.30 -4.47
C GLY A 252 6.67 -3.72 -5.28
N ILE A 253 6.55 -3.83 -6.61
CA ILE A 253 7.67 -4.12 -7.53
C ILE A 253 8.77 -3.07 -7.41
N TYR A 254 8.39 -1.79 -7.34
CA TYR A 254 9.33 -0.69 -7.14
C TYR A 254 10.03 -0.76 -5.78
N ALA A 255 9.31 -1.07 -4.69
CA ALA A 255 9.90 -1.24 -3.36
C ALA A 255 10.92 -2.39 -3.35
N ALA A 256 10.61 -3.51 -4.00
CA ALA A 256 11.52 -4.64 -4.16
C ALA A 256 12.78 -4.25 -4.95
N ALA A 257 12.62 -3.49 -6.04
CA ALA A 257 13.73 -3.03 -6.86
C ALA A 257 14.64 -2.05 -6.10
N LEU A 258 14.03 -1.10 -5.37
CA LEU A 258 14.75 -0.14 -4.53
C LEU A 258 15.54 -0.84 -3.43
N TYR A 259 14.90 -1.80 -2.74
CA TYR A 259 15.56 -2.57 -1.71
C TYR A 259 16.75 -3.34 -2.26
N ARG A 260 16.58 -4.05 -3.38
CA ARG A 260 17.67 -4.82 -4.01
C ARG A 260 18.82 -3.92 -4.40
N TYR A 261 18.54 -2.79 -5.06
CA TYR A 261 19.56 -1.81 -5.42
C TYR A 261 20.33 -1.29 -4.20
N ALA A 262 19.61 -0.94 -3.12
CA ALA A 262 20.23 -0.44 -1.89
C ALA A 262 21.03 -1.52 -1.13
N ALA A 263 20.62 -2.79 -1.23
CA ALA A 263 21.25 -3.90 -0.53
C ALA A 263 22.45 -4.50 -1.27
N THR A 264 22.41 -4.59 -2.60
CA THR A 264 23.43 -5.28 -3.41
C THR A 264 24.22 -4.36 -4.33
N GLY A 265 23.79 -3.11 -4.52
CA GLY A 265 24.36 -2.19 -5.50
C GLY A 265 24.08 -2.58 -6.96
N GLN A 266 23.31 -3.64 -7.21
CA GLN A 266 23.00 -4.15 -8.54
C GLN A 266 21.52 -3.99 -8.89
N ILE A 267 21.25 -3.59 -10.13
CA ILE A 267 19.90 -3.55 -10.70
C ILE A 267 19.54 -4.97 -11.15
N GLY A 268 18.36 -5.46 -10.77
CA GLY A 268 17.87 -6.81 -11.12
C GLY A 268 17.83 -7.09 -12.61
N GLN A 269 18.00 -8.37 -12.98
CA GLN A 269 17.68 -8.82 -14.33
C GLN A 269 16.17 -8.58 -14.54
N GLY A 270 15.80 -7.72 -15.50
CA GLY A 270 14.40 -7.35 -15.77
C GLY A 270 14.12 -5.84 -15.74
N PHE A 271 15.04 -5.04 -15.21
CA PHE A 271 15.04 -3.60 -15.45
C PHE A 271 16.09 -3.25 -16.50
N ASP A 272 15.69 -2.50 -17.52
CA ASP A 272 16.63 -1.93 -18.47
C ASP A 272 17.61 -1.06 -17.67
N GLY A 273 18.88 -1.49 -17.60
CA GLY A 273 19.85 -1.01 -16.61
C GLY A 273 20.03 0.51 -16.63
N GLN A 274 19.78 1.15 -17.78
CA GLN A 274 19.78 2.61 -17.93
C GLN A 274 18.65 3.33 -17.19
N ALA A 275 17.43 2.77 -17.14
CA ALA A 275 16.29 3.46 -16.52
C ALA A 275 16.40 3.52 -15.00
N LEU A 276 16.87 2.45 -14.35
CA LEU A 276 17.22 2.50 -12.93
C LEU A 276 18.51 3.27 -12.69
N GLN A 277 19.57 3.07 -13.48
CA GLN A 277 20.80 3.86 -13.30
C GLN A 277 20.50 5.35 -13.39
N GLN A 278 19.66 5.81 -14.32
CA GLN A 278 19.30 7.23 -14.40
C GLN A 278 18.32 7.69 -13.31
N ALA A 279 17.45 6.80 -12.83
CA ALA A 279 16.54 7.12 -11.71
C ALA A 279 17.27 7.15 -10.36
N PHE A 280 18.36 6.40 -10.22
CA PHE A 280 19.13 6.20 -8.99
C PHE A 280 20.56 6.78 -9.04
N ALA A 281 21.00 7.36 -10.15
CA ALA A 281 22.32 7.98 -10.28
C ALA A 281 22.39 9.28 -9.47
N PRO A 282 23.55 9.57 -8.85
CA PRO A 282 23.83 10.85 -8.23
C PRO A 282 23.55 12.00 -9.20
N LYS A 283 22.95 13.08 -8.70
CA LYS A 283 22.98 14.36 -9.42
C LYS A 283 24.45 14.77 -9.55
N ARG A 284 24.95 14.86 -10.78
CA ARG A 284 26.12 15.69 -11.08
C ARG A 284 25.68 17.14 -11.22
#